data_AF-A0A377DBK8-F1
#
_entry.id   AF-A0A377DBK8-F1
#
_cell.length_a   1.000
_cell.length_b   1.000
_cell.length_c   1.000
_cell.angle_alpha   90.00
_cell.angle_beta   90.00
_cell.angle_gamma   90.00
#
_symmetry.space_group_name_H-M   'P 1'
#
loop_
_entity.id
_entity.type
_entity.pdbx_description
1 polymer ?
#
loop_
_entity_poly.entity_id
_entity_poly.type
_entity_poly.pdbx_seq_one_letter_code
_entity_poly.pdbx_strand_id
1 'polypeptide(L)'
;MESANLDLEENKEIASKFERALGMGATLAELHGITPDTLEGVYAYAYNFYEKGRLDEAELFFKFLCIYDFQNYNYLKGYAAVCQLKKDYQKAFDMYHICLMLSPITISL
;
A
#
# COMPACT_ATOMS: atom_id res chain seq x y z
N MET A 1 4.70 -33.49 -24.41
CA MET A 1 3.54 -33.67 -23.50
C MET A 1 3.96 -33.60 -22.03
N GLU A 2 5.21 -33.86 -21.68
CA GLU A 2 5.71 -33.81 -20.29
C GLU A 2 6.08 -32.40 -19.80
N SER A 3 6.58 -31.53 -20.70
CA SER A 3 6.91 -30.13 -20.38
C SER A 3 5.72 -29.27 -19.95
N ALA A 4 4.56 -29.40 -20.62
CA ALA A 4 3.36 -28.64 -20.29
C ALA A 4 2.75 -29.02 -18.92
N ASN A 5 3.04 -30.22 -18.42
CA ASN A 5 2.53 -30.70 -17.12
C ASN A 5 3.40 -30.20 -15.96
N LEU A 6 4.71 -30.03 -16.19
CA LEU A 6 5.64 -29.37 -15.27
C LEU A 6 5.28 -27.89 -15.09
N ASP A 7 4.99 -27.17 -16.18
CA ASP A 7 4.62 -25.75 -16.14
C ASP A 7 3.28 -25.52 -15.38
N LEU A 8 2.34 -26.46 -15.48
CA LEU A 8 1.04 -26.39 -14.80
C LEU A 8 1.15 -26.68 -13.30
N GLU A 9 1.98 -27.65 -12.90
CA GLU A 9 2.19 -27.96 -11.48
C GLU A 9 3.06 -26.91 -10.78
N GLU A 10 4.08 -26.37 -11.44
CA GLU A 10 4.89 -25.26 -10.92
C GLU A 10 4.03 -23.99 -10.72
N ASN A 11 3.12 -23.69 -11.66
CA ASN A 11 2.17 -22.58 -11.52
C ASN A 11 1.17 -22.78 -10.37
N LYS A 12 0.69 -24.01 -10.13
CA LYS A 12 -0.17 -24.30 -8.97
C LYS A 12 0.59 -24.15 -7.65
N GLU A 13 1.85 -24.58 -7.61
CA GLU A 13 2.67 -24.44 -6.42
C GLU A 13 2.92 -22.96 -6.09
N ILE A 14 3.23 -22.14 -7.10
CA ILE A 14 3.37 -20.68 -6.97
C ILE A 14 2.06 -20.06 -6.47
N ALA A 15 0.91 -20.40 -7.06
CA ALA A 15 -0.39 -19.90 -6.62
C ALA A 15 -0.68 -20.26 -5.15
N SER A 16 -0.38 -21.49 -4.72
CA SER A 16 -0.59 -21.92 -3.33
C SER A 16 0.31 -21.19 -2.33
N LYS A 17 1.56 -20.88 -2.72
CA LYS A 17 2.49 -20.07 -1.91
C LYS A 17 1.99 -18.63 -1.81
N PHE A 18 1.48 -18.09 -2.90
CA PHE A 18 0.89 -16.75 -2.99
C PHE A 18 -0.35 -16.63 -2.09
N GLU A 19 -1.29 -17.58 -2.19
CA GLU A 19 -2.49 -17.63 -1.35
C GLU A 19 -2.16 -17.74 0.13
N ARG A 20 -1.18 -18.59 0.49
CA ARG A 20 -0.74 -18.73 1.88
C ARG A 20 -0.07 -17.46 2.41
N ALA A 21 0.79 -16.82 1.62
CA ALA A 21 1.44 -15.58 2.00
C ALA A 21 0.39 -14.46 2.24
N LEU A 22 -0.59 -14.32 1.34
CA LEU A 22 -1.73 -13.42 1.54
C LEU A 22 -2.54 -13.79 2.80
N GLY A 23 -2.81 -15.07 3.01
CA GLY A 23 -3.51 -15.57 4.20
C GLY A 23 -2.74 -15.34 5.51
N MET A 24 -1.42 -15.19 5.44
CA MET A 24 -0.55 -14.84 6.57
C MET A 24 -0.39 -13.33 6.76
N GLY A 25 -1.04 -12.51 5.93
CA GLY A 25 -0.97 -11.05 6.00
C GLY A 25 0.27 -10.45 5.33
N ALA A 26 0.94 -11.19 4.43
CA ALA A 26 2.04 -10.64 3.65
C ALA A 26 1.53 -9.50 2.75
N THR A 27 2.30 -8.43 2.69
CA THR A 27 2.05 -7.28 1.83
C THR A 27 2.31 -7.62 0.37
N LEU A 28 1.71 -6.86 -0.56
CA LEU A 28 1.99 -7.03 -1.98
C LEU A 28 3.45 -6.66 -2.30
N ALA A 29 4.05 -5.76 -1.52
CA ALA A 29 5.48 -5.47 -1.59
C ALA A 29 6.34 -6.71 -1.30
N GLU A 30 6.07 -7.45 -0.23
CA GLU A 30 6.80 -8.67 0.11
C GLU A 30 6.62 -9.75 -0.97
N LEU A 31 5.39 -9.90 -1.47
CA LEU A 31 5.07 -10.85 -2.55
C LEU A 31 5.79 -10.53 -3.86
N HIS A 32 5.93 -9.25 -4.20
CA HIS A 32 6.66 -8.79 -5.39
C HIS A 32 8.16 -8.58 -5.16
N GLY A 33 8.67 -8.88 -3.96
CA GLY A 33 10.09 -8.68 -3.61
C GLY A 33 10.52 -7.21 -3.59
N ILE A 34 9.59 -6.28 -3.40
CA ILE A 34 9.89 -4.85 -3.26
C ILE A 34 10.40 -4.60 -1.85
N THR A 35 11.60 -4.02 -1.78
CA THR A 35 12.25 -3.70 -0.51
C THR A 35 11.59 -2.49 0.17
N PRO A 36 11.64 -2.42 1.51
CA PRO A 36 11.22 -1.23 2.25
C PRO A 36 11.88 0.06 1.76
N ASP A 37 13.19 0.03 1.47
CA ASP A 37 13.95 1.18 0.95
C ASP A 37 13.39 1.70 -0.38
N THR A 38 12.91 0.79 -1.24
CA THR A 38 12.26 1.18 -2.51
C THR A 38 10.94 1.91 -2.25
N LEU A 39 10.12 1.41 -1.32
CA LEU A 39 8.87 2.08 -0.94
C LEU A 39 9.13 3.43 -0.26
N GLU A 40 10.17 3.54 0.56
CA GLU A 40 10.57 4.81 1.17
C GLU A 40 11.00 5.83 0.11
N GLY A 41 11.72 5.41 -0.92
CA GLY A 41 12.03 6.25 -2.08
C GLY A 41 10.77 6.76 -2.80
N VAL A 42 9.80 5.88 -3.03
CA VAL A 42 8.50 6.26 -3.63
C VAL A 42 7.73 7.22 -2.72
N TYR A 43 7.77 7.00 -1.41
CA TYR A 43 7.17 7.91 -0.41
C TYR A 43 7.80 9.30 -0.45
N ALA A 44 9.13 9.39 -0.55
CA ALA A 44 9.83 10.67 -0.69
C ALA A 44 9.39 11.43 -1.96
N TYR A 45 9.20 10.72 -3.09
CA TYR A 45 8.63 11.33 -4.30
C TYR A 45 7.20 11.83 -4.08
N ALA A 46 6.33 11.02 -3.47
CA ALA A 46 4.95 11.39 -3.16
C ALA A 46 4.88 12.66 -2.30
N TYR A 47 5.72 12.72 -1.26
CA TYR A 47 5.79 13.86 -0.35
C TYR A 47 6.31 15.12 -1.06
N ASN A 48 7.33 15.02 -1.90
CA ASN A 48 7.83 16.15 -2.69
C ASN A 48 6.78 16.70 -3.67
N PHE A 49 5.93 15.85 -4.27
CA PHE A 49 4.79 16.33 -5.06
C PHE A 49 3.73 17.02 -4.20
N TYR A 50 3.44 16.45 -3.03
CA TYR A 50 2.53 17.04 -2.05
C TYR A 50 2.96 18.44 -1.62
N GLU A 51 4.23 18.63 -1.24
CA GLU A 51 4.77 19.94 -0.84
C GLU A 51 4.72 20.98 -1.97
N LYS A 52 4.86 20.54 -3.22
CA LYS A 52 4.76 21.39 -4.41
C LYS A 52 3.31 21.69 -4.81
N GLY A 53 2.31 21.18 -4.08
CA GLY A 53 0.89 21.32 -4.42
C GLY A 53 0.47 20.56 -5.69
N ARG A 54 1.33 19.64 -6.19
CA ARG A 54 1.06 18.75 -7.31
C ARG A 54 0.24 17.55 -6.82
N LEU A 55 -1.02 17.84 -6.49
CA LEU A 55 -1.86 16.92 -5.74
C LEU A 55 -2.27 15.68 -6.53
N ASP A 56 -2.39 15.77 -7.87
CA ASP A 56 -2.74 14.62 -8.71
C ASP A 56 -1.62 13.58 -8.76
N GLU A 57 -0.37 14.04 -8.89
CA GLU A 57 0.80 13.19 -8.86
C GLU A 57 1.03 12.61 -7.46
N ALA A 58 0.90 13.45 -6.42
CA ALA A 58 0.97 12.98 -5.04
C ALA A 58 -0.06 11.87 -4.77
N GLU A 59 -1.31 12.07 -5.20
CA GLU A 59 -2.39 11.09 -5.06
C GLU A 59 -2.05 9.75 -5.69
N LEU A 60 -1.48 9.76 -6.90
CA LEU A 60 -1.08 8.56 -7.62
C LEU A 60 -0.05 7.76 -6.84
N PHE A 61 1.01 8.41 -6.34
CA PHE A 61 2.05 7.73 -5.58
C PHE A 61 1.58 7.26 -4.21
N PHE A 62 0.76 8.04 -3.50
CA PHE A 62 0.18 7.58 -2.23
C PHE A 62 -0.75 6.39 -2.40
N LYS A 63 -1.60 6.37 -3.44
CA LYS A 63 -2.43 5.20 -3.75
C LYS A 63 -1.58 3.97 -4.06
N PHE A 64 -0.51 4.13 -4.84
CA PHE A 64 0.43 3.05 -5.11
C PHE A 64 0.99 2.49 -3.80
N LEU A 65 1.50 3.34 -2.92
CA LEU A 65 2.04 2.93 -1.62
C LEU A 65 1.00 2.18 -0.77
N CYS A 66 -0.24 2.66 -0.71
CA CYS A 66 -1.33 1.99 0.01
C CYS A 66 -1.68 0.61 -0.58
N ILE A 67 -1.57 0.41 -1.89
CA ILE A 67 -1.80 -0.90 -2.53
C ILE A 67 -0.67 -1.87 -2.16
N TYR A 68 0.57 -1.37 -2.12
CA TYR A 68 1.74 -2.21 -1.89
C TYR A 68 1.96 -2.56 -0.42
N ASP A 69 1.63 -1.65 0.48
CA ASP A 69 1.72 -1.83 1.92
C ASP A 69 0.62 -1.01 2.61
N PHE A 70 -0.57 -1.61 2.68
CA PHE A 70 -1.74 -0.98 3.30
C PHE A 70 -1.61 -0.85 4.83
N GLN A 71 -0.73 -1.62 5.46
CA GLN A 71 -0.58 -1.61 6.92
C GLN A 71 0.22 -0.40 7.40
N ASN A 72 0.97 0.25 6.52
CA ASN A 72 1.74 1.44 6.84
C ASN A 72 0.85 2.69 6.93
N TYR A 73 0.59 3.10 8.17
CA TYR A 73 -0.27 4.25 8.45
C TYR A 73 0.25 5.57 7.86
N ASN A 74 1.56 5.71 7.60
CA ASN A 74 2.10 6.95 7.02
C ASN A 74 1.64 7.13 5.56
N TYR A 75 1.48 6.04 4.82
CA TYR A 75 1.03 6.07 3.43
C TYR A 75 -0.45 6.46 3.35
N LEU A 76 -1.27 5.85 4.21
CA LEU A 76 -2.70 6.17 4.33
C LEU A 76 -2.92 7.62 4.79
N LYS A 77 -2.13 8.09 5.76
CA LYS A 77 -2.20 9.48 6.23
C LYS A 77 -1.82 10.46 5.13
N GLY A 78 -0.77 10.17 4.35
CA GLY A 78 -0.39 10.97 3.20
C GLY A 78 -1.49 11.06 2.14
N TYR A 79 -2.13 9.92 1.83
CA TYR A 79 -3.28 9.88 0.93
C TYR A 79 -4.46 10.70 1.45
N ALA A 80 -4.80 10.57 2.74
CA ALA A 80 -5.88 11.34 3.38
C ALA A 80 -5.62 12.85 3.31
N ALA A 81 -4.38 13.28 3.55
CA ALA A 81 -3.97 14.68 3.46
C ALA A 81 -4.12 15.24 2.03
N VAL A 82 -3.77 14.45 1.00
CA VAL A 82 -4.01 14.83 -0.41
C VAL A 82 -5.51 14.99 -0.69
N CYS A 83 -6.34 14.03 -0.29
CA CYS A 83 -7.80 14.13 -0.45
C CYS A 83 -8.35 15.40 0.22
N GLN A 84 -7.89 15.73 1.43
CA GLN A 84 -8.28 16.93 2.16
C GLN A 84 -7.92 18.21 1.39
N LEU A 85 -6.68 18.31 0.86
CA LEU A 85 -6.27 19.48 0.07
C LEU A 85 -7.04 19.59 -1.26
N LYS A 86 -7.42 18.46 -1.85
CA LYS A 86 -8.30 18.41 -3.04
C LYS A 86 -9.78 18.67 -2.71
N LYS A 87 -10.13 18.91 -1.44
CA LYS A 87 -11.50 19.11 -0.93
C LYS A 87 -12.41 17.89 -1.07
N ASP A 88 -11.85 16.71 -1.23
CA ASP A 88 -12.58 15.44 -1.19
C ASP A 88 -12.68 14.97 0.27
N TYR A 89 -13.50 15.69 1.04
CA TYR A 89 -13.55 15.54 2.50
C TYR A 89 -14.10 14.19 2.94
N GLN A 90 -14.99 13.57 2.15
CA GLN A 90 -15.51 12.25 2.47
C GLN A 90 -14.39 11.21 2.45
N LYS A 91 -13.63 11.15 1.35
CA LYS A 91 -12.49 10.23 1.27
C LYS A 91 -11.42 10.52 2.31
N ALA A 92 -11.14 11.80 2.56
CA ALA A 92 -10.18 12.17 3.60
C ALA A 92 -10.62 11.64 4.98
N PHE A 93 -11.88 11.80 5.33
CA PHE A 93 -12.46 11.28 6.58
C PHE A 93 -12.33 9.76 6.66
N ASP A 94 -12.73 9.03 5.61
CA ASP A 94 -12.67 7.57 5.58
C ASP A 94 -11.22 7.07 5.77
N MET A 95 -10.26 7.68 5.08
CA MET A 95 -8.85 7.31 5.18
C MET A 95 -8.25 7.64 6.55
N TYR A 96 -8.56 8.81 7.13
CA TYR A 96 -8.13 9.13 8.49
C TYR A 96 -8.74 8.18 9.52
N HIS A 97 -9.99 7.77 9.33
CA HIS A 97 -10.64 6.79 10.21
C HIS A 97 -9.93 5.43 10.14
N ILE A 98 -9.57 4.96 8.93
CA ILE A 98 -8.78 3.74 8.76
C ILE A 98 -7.40 3.87 9.43
N CYS A 99 -6.73 5.02 9.32
CA CYS A 99 -5.46 5.25 10.03
C CYS A 99 -5.61 5.05 11.54
N LEU A 100 -6.70 5.57 12.14
CA LEU A 100 -6.99 5.42 13.56
C LEU A 100 -7.30 3.98 13.96
N MET A 101 -7.91 3.18 13.07
CA MET A 101 -8.15 1.76 13.33
C MET A 101 -6.87 0.92 13.27
N LEU A 102 -5.96 1.24 12.35
CA LEU A 102 -4.71 0.49 12.13
C LEU A 102 -3.60 0.87 13.12
N SER A 103 -3.52 2.15 13.47
CA SER A 103 -2.67 2.66 14.54
C SER A 103 -3.57 3.38 15.52
N PRO A 104 -4.25 2.65 16.43
CA PRO A 104 -4.92 3.28 17.55
C PRO A 104 -3.81 3.97 18.33
N ILE A 105 -3.77 5.30 18.23
CA ILE A 105 -3.01 6.14 19.16
C ILE A 105 -3.21 5.53 20.54
N THR A 106 -2.11 5.32 21.25
CA THR A 106 -2.04 4.80 22.62
C THR A 106 -3.02 5.57 23.51
N ILE A 107 -4.29 5.15 23.56
CA ILE A 107 -5.22 5.52 24.61
C ILE A 107 -5.02 4.47 25.70
N SER A 108 -3.84 4.48 26.31
CA SER A 108 -3.73 4.03 27.69
C SER A 108 -4.45 5.09 28.52
N LEU A 109 -5.70 4.79 28.89
CA LEU A 109 -6.31 5.35 30.09
C LEU A 109 -5.64 4.73 31.32
#